data_AF-A0A085FZ15-F1
#
_entry.id   AF-A0A085FZ15-F1
#
_cell.length_a   1.000
_cell.length_b   1.000
_cell.length_c   1.000
_cell.angle_alpha   90.00
_cell.angle_beta   90.00
_cell.angle_gamma   90.00
#
_symmetry.space_group_name_H-M   'P 1'
#
loop_
_entity.id
_entity.type
_entity.pdbx_description
1 polymer ?
#
loop_
_entity_poly.entity_id
_entity_poly.type
_entity_poly.pdbx_seq_one_letter_code
_entity_poly.pdbx_strand_id
1 'polypeptide(L)'
;MTATTLGDLFPDLRNATCGQEKKCKSGNKITRQGTAERLKALYPEIESWHPVFATQAWFRWLSENNMELVEPDGRDERFPEYLVGLIKEKMVEMGSWR
;
A
#
# COMPACT_ATOMS: atom_id res chain seq x y z
N MET A 1 -8.01 21.06 46.28
CA MET A 1 -8.39 21.45 44.90
C MET A 1 -7.99 20.30 43.98
N THR A 2 -8.95 19.55 43.45
CA THR A 2 -8.68 18.43 42.53
C THR A 2 -8.75 18.97 41.09
N ALA A 3 -7.62 18.94 40.37
CA ALA A 3 -7.57 19.36 38.97
C ALA A 3 -8.38 18.38 38.11
N THR A 4 -9.47 18.86 37.52
CA THR A 4 -10.25 18.08 36.55
C THR A 4 -9.51 18.09 35.22
N THR A 5 -9.12 16.90 34.76
CA THR A 5 -8.46 16.74 33.47
C THR A 5 -9.51 16.73 32.36
N LEU A 6 -9.16 17.15 31.14
CA LEU A 6 -10.08 17.19 29.99
C LEU A 6 -10.81 15.84 29.75
N GLY A 7 -10.14 14.72 30.09
CA GLY A 7 -10.70 13.38 29.99
C GLY A 7 -11.76 13.01 31.04
N ASP A 8 -11.97 13.83 32.07
CA ASP A 8 -13.05 13.67 33.06
C ASP A 8 -14.31 14.43 32.66
N LEU A 9 -14.19 15.46 31.80
CA LEU A 9 -15.30 16.26 31.29
C LEU A 9 -16.06 15.59 30.14
N PHE A 10 -15.41 14.66 29.42
CA PHE A 10 -15.97 14.02 28.23
C PHE A 10 -15.73 12.49 28.25
N PRO A 11 -16.48 11.73 29.05
CA PRO A 11 -16.32 10.28 29.15
C PRO A 11 -16.61 9.55 27.83
N ASP A 12 -17.47 10.11 26.97
CA ASP A 12 -17.78 9.54 25.65
C ASP A 12 -16.59 9.56 24.69
N LEU A 13 -15.63 10.49 24.86
CA LEU A 13 -14.40 10.53 24.07
C LEU A 13 -13.43 9.40 24.44
N ARG A 14 -13.55 8.79 25.63
CA ARG A 14 -12.72 7.63 26.00
C ARG A 14 -12.97 6.44 25.07
N ASN A 15 -14.20 6.32 24.56
CA ASN A 15 -14.61 5.26 23.65
C ASN A 15 -14.49 5.65 22.16
N ALA A 16 -14.31 6.94 21.85
CA ALA A 16 -14.08 7.45 20.49
C ALA A 16 -12.68 7.12 19.95
N THR A 17 -11.72 6.79 20.82
CA THR A 17 -10.47 6.11 20.45
C THR A 17 -10.71 4.60 20.31
N CYS A 18 -11.57 4.20 19.39
CA CYS A 18 -11.49 2.87 18.80
C CYS A 18 -11.66 3.00 17.30
N GLY A 19 -10.55 2.94 16.58
CA GLY A 19 -10.64 2.96 15.12
C GLY A 19 -9.34 2.99 14.33
N GLN A 20 -8.16 3.27 14.89
CA GLN A 20 -6.93 3.25 14.08
C GLN A 20 -5.71 2.77 14.86
N GLU A 21 -5.80 1.56 15.40
CA GLU A 21 -4.71 0.64 15.11
C GLU A 21 -5.36 -0.54 14.40
N LYS A 22 -5.38 -0.49 13.06
CA LYS A 22 -5.19 -1.72 12.32
C LYS A 22 -3.84 -2.25 12.78
N LYS A 23 -3.85 -2.94 13.92
CA LYS A 23 -2.83 -3.88 14.31
C LYS A 23 -2.92 -4.92 13.21
N CYS A 24 -2.19 -4.68 12.10
CA CYS A 24 -1.79 -5.74 11.21
C CYS A 24 -1.22 -6.76 12.17
N LYS A 25 -2.00 -7.82 12.45
CA LYS A 25 -1.50 -8.98 13.16
C LYS A 25 -0.32 -9.41 12.31
N SER A 26 0.87 -9.09 12.78
CA SER A 26 2.11 -9.71 12.36
C SER A 26 1.98 -11.17 12.79
N GLY A 27 1.21 -11.93 12.02
CA GLY A 27 1.26 -13.36 12.07
C GLY A 27 2.68 -13.70 11.66
N ASN A 28 3.50 -14.02 12.66
CA ASN A 28 4.81 -14.62 12.48
C ASN A 28 4.61 -15.93 11.72
N LYS A 29 4.56 -15.81 10.40
CA LYS A 29 4.69 -16.90 9.47
C LYS A 29 5.99 -16.61 8.76
N ILE A 30 7.02 -17.33 9.16
CA ILE A 30 8.22 -17.53 8.36
C ILE A 30 7.72 -18.13 7.04
N THR A 31 7.44 -17.27 6.09
CA THR A 31 6.90 -17.59 4.78
C THR A 31 7.67 -16.68 3.88
N ARG A 32 8.33 -17.27 2.87
CA ARG A 32 9.11 -16.59 1.84
C ARG A 32 8.53 -15.20 1.61
N GLN A 33 9.33 -14.14 1.76
CA GLN A 33 8.88 -12.77 1.48
C GLN A 33 8.17 -12.83 0.13
N GLY A 34 6.85 -12.63 0.12
CA GLY A 34 6.10 -12.74 -1.11
C GLY A 34 6.53 -11.62 -2.05
N THR A 35 6.25 -11.82 -3.33
CA THR A 35 6.54 -10.81 -4.36
C THR A 35 5.99 -9.42 -3.95
N ALA A 36 4.85 -9.36 -3.25
CA ALA A 36 4.26 -8.13 -2.73
C ALA A 36 5.14 -7.46 -1.66
N GLU A 37 5.63 -8.20 -0.68
CA GLU A 37 6.49 -7.70 0.38
C GLU A 37 7.82 -7.20 -0.18
N ARG A 38 8.37 -7.90 -1.19
CA ARG A 38 9.59 -7.48 -1.90
C ARG A 38 9.37 -6.20 -2.70
N LEU A 39 8.24 -6.09 -3.40
CA LEU A 39 7.86 -4.86 -4.10
C LEU A 39 7.74 -3.68 -3.15
N LYS A 40 7.08 -3.85 -2.00
CA LYS A 40 6.92 -2.78 -1.00
C LYS A 40 8.25 -2.34 -0.39
N ALA A 41 9.20 -3.27 -0.24
CA ALA A 41 10.54 -2.93 0.24
C ALA A 41 11.37 -2.14 -0.80
N LEU A 42 11.18 -2.43 -2.09
CA LEU A 42 11.88 -1.74 -3.19
C LEU A 42 11.24 -0.39 -3.55
N TYR A 43 9.92 -0.29 -3.41
CA TYR A 43 9.11 0.84 -3.80
C TYR A 43 8.24 1.31 -2.61
N PRO A 44 8.77 2.14 -1.70
CA PRO A 44 8.02 2.65 -0.56
C PRO A 44 6.79 3.46 -0.97
N GLU A 45 6.76 3.98 -2.20
CA GLU A 45 5.63 4.72 -2.78
C GLU A 45 4.35 3.86 -2.87
N ILE A 46 4.51 2.53 -2.99
CA ILE A 46 3.39 1.56 -3.04
C ILE A 46 3.27 0.72 -1.76
N GLU A 47 3.96 1.09 -0.67
CA GLU A 47 3.93 0.35 0.59
C GLU A 47 2.49 0.16 1.12
N SER A 48 1.69 1.22 1.00
CA SER A 48 0.29 1.25 1.42
C SER A 48 -0.67 0.49 0.50
N TRP A 49 -0.22 0.04 -0.68
CA TRP A 49 -1.08 -0.64 -1.64
C TRP A 49 -1.50 -2.02 -1.14
N HIS A 50 -2.66 -2.50 -1.59
CA HIS A 50 -3.07 -3.86 -1.32
C HIS A 50 -2.09 -4.85 -1.99
N PRO A 51 -1.61 -5.90 -1.30
CA PRO A 51 -0.61 -6.83 -1.84
C PRO A 51 -0.95 -7.39 -3.22
N VAL A 52 -2.23 -7.73 -3.44
CA VAL A 52 -2.73 -8.24 -4.74
C VAL A 52 -2.59 -7.22 -5.87
N PHE A 53 -2.81 -5.93 -5.60
CA PHE A 53 -2.69 -4.88 -6.62
C PHE A 53 -1.22 -4.60 -6.94
N ALA A 54 -0.35 -4.60 -5.92
CA ALA A 54 1.09 -4.45 -6.14
C ALA A 54 1.64 -5.56 -7.04
N THR A 55 1.30 -6.82 -6.77
CA THR A 55 1.76 -7.95 -7.58
C THR A 55 1.16 -7.96 -8.98
N GLN A 56 -0.15 -7.66 -9.12
CA GLN A 56 -0.77 -7.56 -10.44
C GLN A 56 -0.14 -6.46 -11.29
N ALA A 57 0.12 -5.28 -10.71
CA ALA A 57 0.75 -4.18 -11.42
C ALA A 57 2.16 -4.54 -11.88
N TRP A 58 2.92 -5.25 -11.04
CA TRP A 58 4.25 -5.76 -11.39
C TRP A 58 4.21 -6.77 -12.54
N PHE A 59 3.35 -7.80 -12.46
CA PHE A 59 3.23 -8.79 -13.54
C PHE A 59 2.71 -8.17 -14.84
N ARG A 60 1.83 -7.18 -14.75
CA ARG A 60 1.34 -6.46 -15.92
C ARG A 60 2.46 -5.65 -16.57
N TRP A 61 3.28 -4.95 -15.79
CA TRP A 61 4.45 -4.25 -16.29
C TRP A 61 5.43 -5.20 -16.99
N LEU A 62 5.74 -6.36 -16.38
CA LEU A 62 6.60 -7.37 -17.00
C LEU A 62 6.02 -7.89 -18.32
N SER A 63 4.72 -8.21 -18.32
CA SER A 63 4.02 -8.69 -19.52
C SER A 63 4.02 -7.67 -20.65
N GLU A 64 3.76 -6.39 -20.37
CA GLU A 64 3.71 -5.34 -21.38
C GLU A 64 5.10 -4.99 -21.93
N ASN A 65 6.16 -5.21 -21.15
CA ASN A 65 7.54 -5.00 -21.58
C ASN A 65 8.21 -6.27 -22.14
N ASN A 66 7.46 -7.35 -22.36
CA ASN A 66 7.98 -8.67 -22.81
C ASN A 66 9.12 -9.21 -21.93
N MET A 67 9.06 -8.95 -20.63
CA MET A 67 10.01 -9.46 -19.64
C MET A 67 9.52 -10.78 -19.05
N GLU A 68 10.45 -11.53 -18.47
CA GLU A 68 10.12 -12.75 -17.73
C GLU A 68 9.27 -12.42 -16.50
N LEU A 69 8.26 -13.25 -16.19
CA LEU A 69 7.35 -13.07 -15.06
C LEU A 69 8.01 -13.48 -13.74
N VAL A 70 9.11 -12.79 -13.39
CA VAL A 70 9.95 -13.06 -12.22
C VAL A 70 9.67 -12.10 -11.07
N GLU A 71 10.12 -12.48 -9.88
CA GLU A 71 10.10 -11.58 -8.72
C GLU A 71 11.07 -10.41 -8.91
N PRO A 72 10.79 -9.24 -8.32
CA PRO A 72 11.65 -8.07 -8.47
C PRO A 72 12.98 -8.29 -7.75
N ASP A 73 14.08 -8.37 -8.51
CA ASP A 73 15.41 -8.54 -7.92
C ASP A 73 16.07 -7.25 -7.44
N GLY A 74 15.69 -6.12 -8.05
CA GLY A 74 16.17 -4.79 -7.70
C GLY A 74 15.14 -3.71 -8.07
N ARG A 75 15.45 -2.47 -7.70
CA ARG A 75 14.64 -1.30 -8.04
C ARG A 75 14.90 -0.89 -9.48
N ASP A 76 13.86 -0.89 -10.30
CA ASP A 76 13.85 -0.37 -11.67
C ASP A 76 12.94 0.86 -11.71
N GLU A 77 13.51 2.03 -12.00
CA GLU A 77 12.76 3.30 -12.03
C GLU A 77 11.73 3.38 -13.17
N ARG A 78 11.80 2.47 -14.16
CA ARG A 78 10.79 2.36 -15.22
C ARG A 78 9.46 1.82 -14.70
N PHE A 79 9.47 1.05 -13.61
CA PHE A 79 8.26 0.51 -13.02
C PHE A 79 7.39 1.62 -12.38
N PRO A 80 7.90 2.50 -11.51
CA PRO A 80 7.16 3.68 -11.04
C PRO A 80 6.68 4.60 -12.17
N GLU A 81 7.51 4.83 -13.19
CA GLU A 81 7.11 5.63 -14.36
C GLU A 81 5.93 5.00 -15.12
N TYR A 82 5.99 3.68 -15.30
CA TYR A 82 4.89 2.90 -15.86
C TYR A 82 3.62 3.02 -15.02
N LEU A 83 3.71 2.92 -13.69
CA LEU A 83 2.54 3.05 -12.81
C LEU A 83 1.85 4.40 -12.98
N VAL A 84 2.62 5.49 -13.10
CA VAL A 84 2.06 6.82 -13.34
C VAL A 84 1.34 6.88 -14.69
N GLY A 85 1.93 6.31 -15.75
CA GLY A 85 1.29 6.20 -17.06
C GLY A 85 -0.02 5.43 -17.00
N LEU A 86 0.00 4.27 -16.35
CA LEU A 86 -1.16 3.40 -16.16
C LEU A 86 -2.28 4.10 -15.38
N ILE A 87 -1.95 4.81 -14.31
CA ILE A 87 -2.93 5.56 -13.51
C ILE A 87 -3.54 6.68 -14.38
N LYS A 88 -2.73 7.44 -15.12
CA LYS A 88 -3.23 8.48 -16.02
C LYS A 88 -4.17 7.93 -17.08
N GLU A 89 -3.79 6.83 -17.74
CA GLU A 89 -4.64 6.16 -18.73
C GLU A 89 -5.99 5.76 -18.12
N LYS A 90 -5.96 5.13 -16.93
CA LYS A 90 -7.20 4.73 -16.24
C LYS A 90 -8.04 5.91 -15.78
N MET A 91 -7.44 7.01 -15.36
CA MET A 91 -8.17 8.22 -15.00
C MET A 91 -8.85 8.87 -16.21
N VAL A 92 -8.22 8.83 -17.39
CA VAL A 92 -8.83 9.28 -18.65
C VAL A 92 -9.97 8.34 -19.06
N GLU A 93 -9.76 7.02 -19.00
CA GLU A 93 -10.79 6.02 -19.32
C GLU A 93 -12.04 6.18 -18.44
N MET A 94 -11.85 6.44 -17.14
CA MET A 94 -12.95 6.69 -16.19
C MET A 94 -13.55 8.10 -16.31
N GLY A 95 -13.13 8.92 -17.27
CA GLY A 95 -13.60 10.30 -17.44
C GLY A 95 -13.28 11.23 -16.26
N SER A 96 -12.38 10.81 -15.37
CA SER A 96 -11.98 11.54 -14.16
C SER A 96 -10.83 12.53 -14.42
N TRP A 97 -10.20 12.44 -15.58
CA TRP A 97 -9.17 13.37 -16.04
C TRP A 97 -9.54 13.85 -17.45
N ARG A 98 -9.57 15.18 -17.66
CA ARG A 98 -9.88 15.83 -18.94
C ARG A 98 -8.62 16.42 -19.56
#